data_AF-A0A0B7JQM9-F1
#
_entry.id   AF-A0A0B7JQM9-F1
#
_cell.length_a   1.000
_cell.length_b   1.000
_cell.length_c   1.000
_cell.angle_alpha   90.00
_cell.angle_beta   90.00
_cell.angle_gamma   90.00
#
_symmetry.space_group_name_H-M   'P 1'
#
loop_
_entity.id
_entity.type
_entity.pdbx_description
1 polymer ?
#
loop_
_entity_poly.entity_id
_entity_poly.type
_entity_poly.pdbx_seq_one_letter_code
_entity_poly.pdbx_strand_id
1 'polypeptide(L)'
;MAYFQALPSPERSRLFTRVFQLAPGSGDDPLKGHLQTVDITSPPFPYEALSHHPGLANDPSAFLWIQNHAVPIRPNLEAALLALRDPEQPRALWVDALCINKDDVDEHSRQIRDMSVIYKQASRVIAWLGSKTEGMDLAFELAHRLARIREVEDEQDRLSEVPVDSESREEVREVFLHGLSPENLHQLHQMFRRPYFTHYWCVVEVMAAADVIVKSGDLEISFNDIGPSLSSAAQANATPQQDSPLEVWWKRPRAAGDDALLSLG
;
A
#
# COMPACT_ATOMS: atom_id res chain seq x y z
N MET A 1 -21.60 -15.24 -5.64
CA MET A 1 -22.02 -15.36 -4.21
C MET A 1 -23.29 -14.55 -3.87
N ALA A 2 -24.06 -14.94 -2.83
CA ALA A 2 -25.40 -14.40 -2.51
C ALA A 2 -25.45 -12.97 -1.93
N TYR A 3 -24.33 -12.42 -1.42
CA TYR A 3 -24.27 -11.08 -0.84
C TYR A 3 -23.88 -9.98 -1.86
N PHE A 4 -23.56 -10.35 -3.10
CA PHE A 4 -23.27 -9.37 -4.14
C PHE A 4 -24.57 -8.89 -4.80
N GLN A 5 -24.85 -7.59 -4.69
CA GLN A 5 -25.83 -6.92 -5.54
C GLN A 5 -25.19 -6.58 -6.88
N ALA A 6 -25.86 -6.87 -7.99
CA ALA A 6 -25.34 -6.57 -9.33
C ALA A 6 -24.96 -5.10 -9.47
N LEU A 7 -23.80 -4.83 -10.07
CA LEU A 7 -23.40 -3.47 -10.39
C LEU A 7 -24.29 -2.91 -11.52
N PRO A 8 -24.61 -1.60 -11.49
CA PRO A 8 -25.28 -0.95 -12.61
C PRO A 8 -24.51 -1.18 -13.92
N SER A 9 -25.23 -1.26 -15.04
CA SER A 9 -24.58 -1.30 -16.35
C SER A 9 -23.74 -0.05 -16.53
N PRO A 10 -22.48 -0.18 -17.01
CA PRO A 10 -21.63 0.98 -17.24
C PRO A 10 -22.28 1.88 -18.30
N GLU A 11 -22.53 3.13 -17.93
CA GLU A 11 -22.88 4.19 -18.87
C GLU A 11 -21.58 4.81 -19.40
N ARG A 12 -21.61 5.48 -20.56
CA ARG A 12 -20.39 5.99 -21.25
C ARG A 12 -19.47 6.86 -20.36
N SER A 13 -19.97 7.41 -19.26
CA SER A 13 -19.22 8.30 -18.36
C SER A 13 -19.28 7.92 -16.88
N ARG A 14 -19.86 6.77 -16.51
CA ARG A 14 -20.03 6.36 -15.11
C ARG A 14 -19.50 4.95 -14.91
N LEU A 15 -18.66 4.79 -13.89
CA LEU A 15 -18.01 3.55 -13.53
C LEU A 15 -18.44 3.22 -12.10
N PHE A 16 -18.90 2.01 -11.88
CA PHE A 16 -19.41 1.59 -10.58
C PHE A 16 -18.50 0.53 -9.97
N THR A 17 -18.32 0.59 -8.65
CA THR A 17 -17.69 -0.48 -7.87
C THR A 17 -18.41 -0.63 -6.54
N ARG A 18 -17.96 -1.54 -5.70
CA ARG A 18 -18.43 -1.68 -4.31
C ARG A 18 -17.33 -1.21 -3.38
N VAL A 19 -17.70 -0.54 -2.30
CA VAL A 19 -16.79 -0.24 -1.18
C VAL A 19 -17.28 -1.01 0.03
N PHE A 20 -16.36 -1.69 0.71
CA PHE A 20 -16.63 -2.42 1.93
C PHE A 20 -16.58 -1.48 3.13
N GLN A 21 -17.71 -1.33 3.80
CA GLN A 21 -17.84 -0.60 5.06
C GLN A 21 -17.51 -1.56 6.19
N LEU A 22 -16.25 -1.56 6.62
CA LEU A 22 -15.78 -2.32 7.78
C LEU A 22 -16.37 -1.69 9.05
N ALA A 23 -17.09 -2.49 9.83
CA ALA A 23 -17.68 -2.04 11.07
C ALA A 23 -16.60 -1.86 12.16
N PRO A 24 -16.83 -0.93 13.11
CA PRO A 24 -15.94 -0.78 14.25
C PRO A 24 -15.96 -2.03 15.15
N GLY A 25 -14.89 -2.20 15.92
CA GLY A 25 -14.77 -3.28 16.90
C GLY A 25 -13.35 -3.40 17.47
N SER A 26 -13.22 -4.16 18.55
CA SER A 26 -11.98 -4.29 19.30
C SER A 26 -11.73 -5.74 19.73
N GLY A 27 -10.47 -6.07 20.04
CA GLY A 27 -10.10 -7.41 20.50
C GLY A 27 -10.69 -8.52 19.62
N ASP A 28 -11.39 -9.45 20.26
CA ASP A 28 -11.98 -10.65 19.64
C ASP A 28 -13.36 -10.40 19.00
N ASP A 29 -13.82 -9.15 18.91
CA ASP A 29 -15.06 -8.83 18.20
C ASP A 29 -15.00 -9.38 16.76
N PRO A 30 -16.08 -9.97 16.23
CA PRO A 30 -16.08 -10.53 14.88
C PRO A 30 -15.89 -9.43 13.83
N LEU A 31 -15.06 -9.70 12.82
CA LEU A 31 -14.98 -8.87 11.63
C LEU A 31 -16.32 -8.91 10.89
N LYS A 32 -16.91 -7.73 10.66
CA LYS A 32 -18.20 -7.60 9.98
C LYS A 32 -18.29 -6.29 9.23
N GLY A 33 -19.20 -6.24 8.26
CA GLY A 33 -19.45 -5.03 7.48
C GLY A 33 -20.50 -5.24 6.42
N HIS A 34 -20.57 -4.29 5.49
CA HIS A 34 -21.45 -4.38 4.33
C HIS A 34 -20.80 -3.79 3.09
N LEU A 35 -21.22 -4.26 1.92
CA LEU A 35 -20.83 -3.69 0.64
C LEU A 35 -21.81 -2.58 0.26
N GLN A 36 -21.28 -1.45 -0.19
CA GLN A 36 -22.05 -0.33 -0.71
C GLN A 36 -21.61 -0.06 -2.15
N THR A 37 -22.55 -0.10 -3.09
CA THR A 37 -22.28 0.27 -4.49
C THR A 37 -22.08 1.78 -4.58
N VAL A 38 -20.99 2.18 -5.25
CA VAL A 38 -20.60 3.57 -5.44
C VAL A 38 -20.34 3.87 -6.91
N ASP A 39 -20.67 5.09 -7.33
CA ASP A 39 -20.17 5.65 -8.58
C ASP A 39 -18.76 6.19 -8.34
N ILE A 40 -17.75 5.54 -8.93
CA ILE A 40 -16.36 5.90 -8.69
C ILE A 40 -15.92 7.13 -9.50
N THR A 41 -16.69 7.55 -10.50
CA THR A 41 -16.40 8.80 -11.22
C THR A 41 -16.79 10.02 -10.40
N SER A 42 -17.69 9.85 -9.42
CA SER A 42 -18.03 10.85 -8.42
C SER A 42 -18.33 10.17 -7.07
N PRO A 43 -17.28 9.76 -6.33
CA PRO A 43 -17.45 9.01 -5.10
C PRO A 43 -18.28 9.81 -4.08
N PRO A 44 -19.34 9.23 -3.50
CA PRO A 44 -20.21 9.94 -2.55
C PRO A 44 -19.54 10.19 -1.19
N PHE A 45 -18.43 9.50 -0.90
CA PHE A 45 -17.62 9.64 0.31
C PHE A 45 -16.18 9.18 0.01
N PRO A 46 -15.18 9.64 0.80
CA PRO A 46 -13.81 9.14 0.69
C PRO A 46 -13.74 7.67 1.11
N TYR A 47 -12.92 6.90 0.41
CA TYR A 47 -12.60 5.52 0.75
C TYR A 47 -11.11 5.27 0.54
N GLU A 48 -10.54 4.34 1.30
CA GLU A 48 -9.17 3.89 1.10
C GLU A 48 -9.17 2.60 0.29
N ALA A 49 -8.13 2.33 -0.49
CA ALA A 49 -7.97 1.06 -1.18
C ALA A 49 -6.87 0.22 -0.53
N LEU A 50 -7.15 -1.06 -0.28
CA LEU A 50 -6.18 -2.00 0.29
C LEU A 50 -5.48 -2.75 -0.84
N SER A 51 -4.22 -2.39 -1.07
CA SER A 51 -3.30 -3.18 -1.87
C SER A 51 -2.67 -4.22 -0.96
N HIS A 52 -2.85 -5.51 -1.26
CA HIS A 52 -2.28 -6.59 -0.45
C HIS A 52 -1.96 -7.80 -1.30
N HIS A 53 -0.93 -8.55 -0.88
CA HIS A 53 -0.68 -9.86 -1.46
C HIS A 53 -1.72 -10.87 -0.94
N PRO A 54 -2.32 -11.74 -1.77
CA PRO A 54 -3.30 -12.74 -1.31
C PRO A 54 -2.78 -13.76 -0.28
N GLY A 55 -1.49 -13.74 0.03
CA GLY A 55 -0.82 -14.68 0.93
C GLY A 55 -0.41 -15.99 0.25
N LEU A 56 0.52 -16.72 0.86
CA LEU A 56 0.96 -18.05 0.39
C LEU A 56 0.11 -19.19 0.96
N ALA A 57 -0.57 -18.95 2.08
CA ALA A 57 -1.51 -19.91 2.65
C ALA A 57 -2.83 -19.88 1.86
N ASN A 58 -3.27 -21.06 1.40
CA ASN A 58 -4.52 -21.21 0.66
C ASN A 58 -5.73 -21.44 1.57
N ASP A 59 -5.51 -21.90 2.80
CA ASP A 59 -6.59 -22.25 3.71
C ASP A 59 -7.12 -20.99 4.43
N PRO A 60 -8.45 -20.76 4.43
CA PRO A 60 -9.05 -19.70 5.23
C PRO A 60 -8.80 -19.92 6.72
N SER A 61 -8.36 -18.88 7.44
CA SER A 61 -8.18 -18.91 8.90
C SER A 61 -9.40 -18.38 9.65
N ALA A 62 -10.24 -17.58 9.00
CA ALA A 62 -11.33 -16.87 9.65
C ALA A 62 -12.50 -16.55 8.73
N PHE A 63 -13.58 -16.05 9.34
CA PHE A 63 -14.79 -15.61 8.66
C PHE A 63 -15.01 -14.11 8.84
N LEU A 64 -15.32 -13.44 7.73
CA LEU A 64 -15.81 -12.08 7.65
C LEU A 64 -17.33 -12.10 7.44
N TRP A 65 -18.08 -11.37 8.26
CA TRP A 65 -19.54 -11.29 8.11
C TRP A 65 -19.93 -10.12 7.20
N ILE A 66 -20.37 -10.42 5.98
CA ILE A 66 -20.85 -9.41 5.02
C ILE A 66 -22.37 -9.56 4.86
N GLN A 67 -23.14 -8.57 5.28
CA GLN A 67 -24.62 -8.59 5.14
C GLN A 67 -25.24 -9.92 5.62
N ASN A 68 -24.84 -10.39 6.82
CA ASN A 68 -25.25 -11.66 7.44
C ASN A 68 -24.77 -12.96 6.76
N HIS A 69 -23.86 -12.86 5.79
CA HIS A 69 -23.22 -14.02 5.17
C HIS A 69 -21.80 -14.17 5.72
N ALA A 70 -21.46 -15.38 6.16
CA ALA A 70 -20.09 -15.71 6.55
C ALA A 70 -19.24 -15.96 5.31
N VAL A 71 -18.22 -15.13 5.10
CA VAL A 71 -17.30 -15.19 3.97
C VAL A 71 -15.94 -15.65 4.48
N PRO A 72 -15.40 -16.79 4.00
CA PRO A 72 -14.06 -17.23 4.39
C PRO A 72 -13.03 -16.24 3.83
N ILE A 73 -12.13 -15.78 4.69
CA ILE A 73 -11.03 -14.89 4.30
C ILE A 73 -9.67 -15.52 4.63
N ARG A 74 -8.66 -15.14 3.85
CA ARG A 74 -7.30 -15.63 4.05
C ARG A 74 -6.61 -14.90 5.21
N PRO A 75 -5.62 -15.53 5.87
CA PRO A 75 -4.94 -14.95 7.04
C PRO A 75 -4.36 -13.55 6.79
N ASN A 76 -3.83 -13.30 5.59
CA ASN A 76 -3.23 -11.99 5.31
C ASN A 76 -4.28 -10.87 5.22
N LEU A 77 -5.45 -11.16 4.65
CA LEU A 77 -6.56 -10.21 4.59
C LEU A 77 -7.20 -10.02 5.97
N GLU A 78 -7.34 -11.10 6.75
CA GLU A 78 -7.79 -11.02 8.14
C GLU A 78 -6.90 -10.09 8.96
N ALA A 79 -5.58 -10.32 8.93
CA ALA A 79 -4.61 -9.49 9.65
C ALA A 79 -4.68 -8.02 9.21
N ALA A 80 -4.85 -7.76 7.91
CA ALA A 80 -5.03 -6.41 7.40
C ALA A 80 -6.30 -5.75 7.96
N LEU A 81 -7.45 -6.43 7.87
CA LEU A 81 -8.72 -5.89 8.34
C LEU A 81 -8.72 -5.65 9.85
N LEU A 82 -8.11 -6.54 10.64
CA LEU A 82 -7.95 -6.34 12.08
C LEU A 82 -7.07 -5.14 12.41
N ALA A 83 -5.93 -4.97 11.72
CA ALA A 83 -5.03 -3.84 11.93
C ALA A 83 -5.62 -2.50 11.46
N LEU A 84 -6.55 -2.53 10.50
CA LEU A 84 -7.21 -1.35 9.96
C LEU A 84 -8.53 -1.00 10.67
N ARG A 85 -9.10 -1.94 11.43
CA ARG A 85 -10.36 -1.75 12.14
C ARG A 85 -10.20 -0.72 13.25
N ASP A 86 -11.04 0.32 13.20
CA ASP A 86 -11.12 1.32 14.26
C ASP A 86 -12.08 0.83 15.37
N PRO A 87 -11.82 1.12 16.65
CA PRO A 87 -12.70 0.70 17.75
C PRO A 87 -14.07 1.37 17.74
N GLU A 88 -14.21 2.57 17.18
CA GLU A 88 -15.39 3.42 17.32
C GLU A 88 -16.04 3.79 15.99
N GLN A 89 -15.26 3.93 14.92
CA GLN A 89 -15.73 4.42 13.63
C GLN A 89 -15.71 3.33 12.54
N PRO A 90 -16.71 3.32 11.64
CA PRO A 90 -16.64 2.48 10.45
C PRO A 90 -15.54 2.99 9.51
N ARG A 91 -14.94 2.07 8.76
CA ARG A 91 -13.88 2.37 7.78
C ARG A 91 -14.27 1.91 6.39
N ALA A 92 -14.24 2.81 5.42
CA ALA A 92 -14.59 2.54 4.04
C ALA A 92 -13.35 2.05 3.26
N LEU A 93 -13.35 0.76 2.89
CA LEU A 93 -12.24 0.09 2.23
C LEU A 93 -12.66 -0.50 0.89
N TRP A 94 -11.91 -0.23 -0.17
CA TRP A 94 -11.95 -1.03 -1.39
C TRP A 94 -10.90 -2.13 -1.29
N VAL A 95 -11.36 -3.39 -1.40
CA VAL A 95 -10.50 -4.58 -1.39
C VAL A 95 -10.94 -5.46 -2.55
N ASP A 96 -10.05 -5.74 -3.50
CA ASP A 96 -10.36 -6.55 -4.70
C ASP A 96 -11.05 -7.88 -4.35
N ALA A 97 -10.58 -8.55 -3.30
CA ALA A 97 -11.08 -9.83 -2.83
C ALA A 97 -12.49 -9.77 -2.24
N LEU A 98 -12.96 -8.60 -1.82
CA LEU A 98 -14.29 -8.40 -1.21
C LEU A 98 -15.26 -7.64 -2.11
N CYS A 99 -14.75 -6.71 -2.93
CA CYS A 99 -15.56 -5.75 -3.67
C CYS A 99 -15.89 -6.25 -5.09
N ILE A 100 -15.06 -7.15 -5.64
CA ILE A 100 -15.24 -7.74 -6.96
C ILE A 100 -15.87 -9.13 -6.83
N ASN A 101 -16.98 -9.34 -7.54
CA ASN A 101 -17.56 -10.67 -7.68
C ASN A 101 -16.76 -11.49 -8.69
N LYS A 102 -15.76 -12.24 -8.22
CA LYS A 102 -14.88 -13.06 -9.07
C LYS A 102 -15.60 -14.22 -9.76
N ASP A 103 -16.81 -14.58 -9.33
CA ASP A 103 -17.66 -15.60 -9.96
C ASP A 103 -18.39 -15.08 -11.22
N ASP A 104 -18.56 -13.76 -11.34
CA ASP A 104 -19.16 -13.12 -12.51
C ASP A 104 -18.04 -12.65 -13.45
N VAL A 105 -17.81 -13.42 -14.52
CA VAL A 105 -16.71 -13.19 -15.47
C VAL A 105 -16.79 -11.81 -16.12
N ASP A 106 -18.00 -11.33 -16.41
CA ASP A 106 -18.20 -10.05 -17.05
C ASP A 106 -17.94 -8.91 -16.06
N GLU A 107 -18.41 -9.03 -14.82
CA GLU A 107 -18.09 -8.07 -13.76
C GLU A 107 -16.60 -8.04 -13.47
N HIS A 108 -15.99 -9.21 -13.25
CA HIS A 108 -14.57 -9.35 -12.95
C HIS A 108 -13.69 -8.69 -14.01
N SER A 109 -13.96 -8.97 -15.29
CA SER A 109 -13.21 -8.37 -16.40
C SER A 109 -13.37 -6.85 -16.47
N ARG A 110 -14.59 -6.33 -16.20
CA ARG A 110 -14.83 -4.88 -16.12
C ARG A 110 -14.07 -4.25 -14.96
N GLN A 111 -14.17 -4.82 -13.76
CA GLN A 111 -13.51 -4.28 -12.57
C GLN A 111 -11.99 -4.28 -12.71
N ILE A 112 -11.38 -5.34 -13.26
CA ILE A 112 -9.93 -5.38 -13.53
C ILE A 112 -9.51 -4.23 -14.45
N ARG A 113 -10.24 -3.99 -15.54
CA ARG A 113 -9.95 -2.87 -16.45
C ARG A 113 -10.08 -1.53 -15.74
N ASP A 114 -11.03 -1.40 -14.83
CA ASP A 114 -11.36 -0.15 -14.15
C ASP A 114 -10.53 0.06 -12.85
N MET A 115 -9.71 -0.91 -12.43
CA MET A 115 -8.90 -0.86 -11.19
C MET A 115 -8.02 0.38 -11.09
N SER A 116 -7.37 0.80 -12.19
CA SER A 116 -6.52 2.00 -12.18
C SER A 116 -7.29 3.26 -11.77
N VAL A 117 -8.55 3.38 -12.20
CA VAL A 117 -9.43 4.50 -11.82
C VAL A 117 -9.84 4.37 -10.35
N ILE A 118 -10.15 3.15 -9.88
CA ILE A 118 -10.53 2.91 -8.48
C ILE A 118 -9.39 3.26 -7.53
N TYR A 119 -8.15 2.85 -7.82
CA TYR A 119 -7.00 3.21 -6.99
C TYR A 119 -6.65 4.69 -7.08
N LYS A 120 -6.80 5.32 -8.27
CA LYS A 120 -6.61 6.77 -8.45
C LYS A 120 -7.61 7.62 -7.67
N GLN A 121 -8.85 7.15 -7.53
CA GLN A 121 -9.93 7.87 -6.84
C GLN A 121 -9.99 7.59 -5.33
N ALA A 122 -9.24 6.61 -4.83
CA ALA A 122 -9.14 6.36 -3.40
C ALA A 122 -8.47 7.57 -2.72
N SER A 123 -8.95 7.94 -1.52
CA SER A 123 -8.33 9.01 -0.73
C SER A 123 -6.90 8.67 -0.32
N ARG A 124 -6.61 7.36 -0.22
CA ARG A 124 -5.31 6.78 0.08
C ARG A 124 -5.28 5.31 -0.31
N VAL A 125 -4.12 4.82 -0.71
CA VAL A 125 -3.86 3.39 -0.90
C VAL A 125 -2.99 2.88 0.23
N ILE A 126 -3.40 1.78 0.82
CA ILE A 126 -2.71 1.10 1.91
C ILE A 126 -1.98 -0.09 1.31
N ALA A 127 -0.65 0.01 1.20
CA ALA A 127 0.23 -1.08 0.83
C ALA A 127 0.49 -1.97 2.05
N TRP A 128 -0.25 -3.07 2.16
CA TRP A 128 -0.16 -3.98 3.30
C TRP A 128 0.91 -5.05 3.11
N LEU A 129 1.99 -4.96 3.91
CA LEU A 129 3.12 -5.88 3.87
C LEU A 129 2.90 -7.18 4.65
N GLY A 130 1.77 -7.31 5.34
CA GLY A 130 1.50 -8.42 6.26
C GLY A 130 1.77 -8.05 7.72
N SER A 131 1.56 -9.04 8.60
CA SER A 131 1.85 -8.90 10.03
C SER A 131 3.30 -8.53 10.28
N LYS A 132 3.51 -7.80 11.38
CA LYS A 132 4.84 -7.40 11.86
C LYS A 132 5.67 -8.64 12.16
N THR A 133 6.88 -8.71 11.61
CA THR A 133 7.89 -9.74 11.92
C THR A 133 9.02 -9.14 12.74
N GLU A 134 9.89 -10.00 13.27
CA GLU A 134 11.13 -9.56 13.90
C GLU A 134 11.92 -8.63 12.96
N GLY A 135 12.51 -7.56 13.52
CA GLY A 135 13.29 -6.57 12.78
C GLY A 135 12.46 -5.53 12.01
N MET A 136 11.14 -5.68 11.92
CA MET A 136 10.29 -4.76 11.16
C MET A 136 10.23 -3.36 11.79
N ASP A 137 10.24 -3.25 13.12
CA ASP A 137 10.35 -1.95 13.82
C ASP A 137 11.59 -1.18 13.35
N LEU A 138 12.74 -1.85 13.42
CA LEU A 138 14.02 -1.27 13.03
C LEU A 138 14.02 -0.90 11.55
N ALA A 139 13.49 -1.75 10.67
CA ALA A 139 13.37 -1.41 9.25
C ALA A 139 12.51 -0.15 9.00
N PHE A 140 11.36 -0.01 9.66
CA PHE A 140 10.54 1.22 9.54
C PHE A 140 11.26 2.44 10.12
N GLU A 141 11.94 2.29 11.26
CA GLU A 141 12.72 3.36 11.88
C GLU A 141 13.85 3.84 10.96
N LEU A 142 14.65 2.91 10.43
CA LEU A 142 15.73 3.21 9.48
C LEU A 142 15.17 3.88 8.22
N ALA A 143 14.00 3.44 7.75
CA ALA A 143 13.37 4.05 6.58
C ALA A 143 12.98 5.51 6.82
N HIS A 144 12.38 5.81 7.99
CA HIS A 144 12.07 7.19 8.37
C HIS A 144 13.34 8.05 8.48
N ARG A 145 14.41 7.49 9.03
CA ARG A 145 15.69 8.20 9.17
C ARG A 145 16.32 8.51 7.80
N LEU A 146 16.36 7.53 6.89
CA LEU A 146 16.87 7.71 5.53
C LEU A 146 16.05 8.74 4.75
N ALA A 147 14.73 8.76 4.92
CA ALA A 147 13.87 9.77 4.32
C ALA A 147 14.21 11.18 4.81
N ARG A 148 14.41 11.35 6.13
CA ARG A 148 14.80 12.64 6.71
C ARG A 148 16.17 13.12 6.23
N ILE A 149 17.15 12.24 6.12
CA ILE A 149 18.47 12.58 5.56
C ILE A 149 18.29 13.18 4.16
N ARG A 150 17.54 12.48 3.31
CA ARG A 150 17.31 12.92 1.93
C ARG A 150 16.53 14.24 1.86
N GLU A 151 15.54 14.45 2.73
CA GLU A 151 14.81 15.73 2.77
C GLU A 151 15.73 16.91 3.11
N VAL A 152 16.64 16.72 4.08
CA VAL A 152 17.62 17.74 4.44
C VAL A 152 18.58 18.02 3.28
N GLU A 153 19.05 16.97 2.59
CA GLU A 153 19.90 17.10 1.40
C GLU A 153 19.18 17.85 0.26
N ASP A 154 17.94 17.45 -0.07
CA ASP A 154 17.13 18.06 -1.13
C ASP A 154 16.79 19.54 -0.84
N GLU A 155 16.48 19.89 0.42
CA GLU A 155 16.17 21.26 0.83
C GLU A 155 17.42 22.16 0.78
N GLN A 156 18.58 21.62 1.15
CA GLN A 156 19.85 22.34 1.07
C GLN A 156 20.27 22.62 -0.39
N ASP A 157 20.06 21.66 -1.29
CA ASP A 157 20.31 21.86 -2.73
C ASP A 157 19.41 22.97 -3.30
N ARG A 158 18.14 23.06 -2.84
CA ARG A 158 17.19 24.11 -3.24
C ARG A 158 17.50 25.49 -2.66
N LEU A 159 18.02 25.55 -1.43
CA LEU A 159 18.34 26.79 -0.70
C LEU A 159 19.76 27.31 -0.98
N SER A 160 20.44 26.82 -2.01
CA SER A 160 21.83 27.15 -2.36
C SER A 160 22.04 28.60 -2.85
N GLU A 161 21.82 29.57 -1.96
CA GLU A 161 22.43 30.91 -1.95
C GLU A 161 23.26 31.16 -0.67
N VAL A 162 23.14 30.33 0.37
CA VAL A 162 23.92 30.45 1.62
C VAL A 162 24.87 29.26 1.80
N PRO A 163 26.20 29.47 1.88
CA PRO A 163 27.14 28.40 2.16
C PRO A 163 26.99 27.94 3.62
N VAL A 164 26.36 26.78 3.82
CA VAL A 164 26.46 26.04 5.08
C VAL A 164 27.85 25.39 5.13
N ASP A 165 28.60 25.65 6.19
CA ASP A 165 29.92 25.05 6.47
C ASP A 165 29.89 23.51 6.36
N SER A 166 30.94 22.93 5.77
CA SER A 166 31.08 21.49 5.57
C SER A 166 31.22 20.66 6.85
N GLU A 167 31.76 21.20 7.94
CA GLU A 167 31.89 20.48 9.22
C GLU A 167 30.51 20.27 9.87
N SER A 168 29.69 21.32 9.92
CA SER A 168 28.31 21.24 10.41
C SER A 168 27.46 20.23 9.62
N ARG A 169 27.74 20.04 8.32
CA ARG A 169 27.07 19.04 7.48
C ARG A 169 27.45 17.62 7.88
N GLU A 170 28.73 17.37 8.07
CA GLU A 170 29.20 16.02 8.42
C GLU A 170 28.74 15.62 9.82
N GLU A 171 28.69 16.54 10.78
CA GLU A 171 28.18 16.24 12.13
C GLU A 171 26.69 15.85 12.13
N VAL A 172 25.84 16.62 11.43
CA VAL A 172 24.41 16.30 11.31
C VAL A 172 24.21 14.97 10.59
N ARG A 173 24.97 14.75 9.52
CA ARG A 173 24.94 13.51 8.75
C ARG A 173 25.40 12.31 9.59
N GLU A 174 26.48 12.42 10.35
CA GLU A 174 26.98 11.38 11.26
C GLU A 174 25.95 11.02 12.33
N VAL A 175 25.27 12.01 12.92
CA VAL A 175 24.18 11.76 13.88
C VAL A 175 23.03 10.98 13.22
N PHE A 176 22.66 11.32 11.98
CA PHE A 176 21.63 10.59 11.24
C PHE A 176 22.10 9.23 10.70
N LEU A 177 23.40 9.04 10.45
CA LEU A 177 24.02 7.79 10.02
C LEU A 177 24.29 6.83 11.19
N HIS A 178 24.31 7.32 12.43
CA HIS A 178 24.59 6.53 13.62
C HIS A 178 23.61 5.36 13.80
N GLY A 179 24.04 4.12 13.53
CA GLY A 179 23.18 2.93 13.59
C GLY A 179 22.64 2.47 12.24
N LEU A 180 22.97 3.14 11.13
CA LEU A 180 22.89 2.59 9.77
C LEU A 180 24.09 1.65 9.50
N SER A 181 24.28 0.66 10.38
CA SER A 181 25.30 -0.38 10.17
C SER A 181 24.85 -1.36 9.07
N PRO A 182 25.78 -2.07 8.40
CA PRO A 182 25.42 -3.10 7.43
C PRO A 182 24.44 -4.15 7.97
N GLU A 183 24.57 -4.52 9.26
CA GLU A 183 23.70 -5.48 9.94
C GLU A 183 22.27 -4.94 10.08
N ASN A 184 22.12 -3.65 10.38
CA ASN A 184 20.82 -3.01 10.52
C ASN A 184 20.14 -2.76 9.17
N LEU A 185 20.92 -2.41 8.13
CA LEU A 185 20.42 -2.29 6.75
C LEU A 185 19.86 -3.61 6.19
N HIS A 186 20.31 -4.76 6.71
CA HIS A 186 19.73 -6.05 6.35
C HIS A 186 18.22 -6.12 6.65
N GLN A 187 17.72 -5.38 7.66
CA GLN A 187 16.29 -5.36 8.00
C GLN A 187 15.45 -4.69 6.91
N LEU A 188 15.95 -3.60 6.31
CA LEU A 188 15.32 -2.98 5.14
C LEU A 188 15.25 -3.96 3.98
N HIS A 189 16.34 -4.70 3.74
CA HIS A 189 16.36 -5.72 2.70
C HIS A 189 15.35 -6.85 2.95
N GLN A 190 15.20 -7.31 4.20
CA GLN A 190 14.16 -8.30 4.56
C GLN A 190 12.74 -7.76 4.30
N MET A 191 12.49 -6.48 4.58
CA MET A 191 11.21 -5.82 4.27
C MET A 191 10.89 -5.91 2.76
N PHE A 192 11.85 -5.55 1.91
CA PHE A 192 11.67 -5.52 0.45
C PHE A 192 11.63 -6.90 -0.21
N ARG A 193 12.06 -7.95 0.48
CA ARG A 193 11.91 -9.35 0.01
C ARG A 193 10.53 -9.94 0.27
N ARG A 194 9.64 -9.21 0.93
CA ARG A 194 8.28 -9.69 1.19
C ARG A 194 7.49 -9.87 -0.11
N PRO A 195 6.57 -10.85 -0.18
CA PRO A 195 5.81 -11.16 -1.39
C PRO A 195 5.11 -9.97 -2.04
N TYR A 196 4.70 -8.99 -1.23
CA TYR A 196 4.08 -7.74 -1.69
C TYR A 196 4.93 -7.02 -2.75
N PHE A 197 6.22 -6.83 -2.50
CA PHE A 197 7.10 -6.10 -3.42
C PHE A 197 7.46 -6.90 -4.67
N THR A 198 7.21 -8.21 -4.68
CA THR A 198 7.46 -9.10 -5.82
C THR A 198 6.20 -9.38 -6.66
N HIS A 199 5.04 -8.87 -6.26
CA HIS A 199 3.77 -9.15 -6.93
C HIS A 199 3.40 -8.01 -7.89
N TYR A 200 3.35 -8.31 -9.19
CA TYR A 200 3.15 -7.31 -10.25
C TYR A 200 1.92 -6.41 -10.02
N TRP A 201 0.79 -6.98 -9.60
CA TRP A 201 -0.43 -6.21 -9.39
C TRP A 201 -0.25 -5.11 -8.33
N CYS A 202 0.51 -5.37 -7.26
CA CYS A 202 0.75 -4.39 -6.21
C CYS A 202 1.48 -3.13 -6.72
N VAL A 203 2.29 -3.28 -7.77
CA VAL A 203 2.97 -2.16 -8.42
C VAL A 203 1.96 -1.24 -9.11
N VAL A 204 1.06 -1.79 -9.93
CA VAL A 204 0.06 -1.01 -10.67
C VAL A 204 -0.85 -0.24 -9.71
N GLU A 205 -1.23 -0.89 -8.61
CA GLU A 205 -2.10 -0.34 -7.57
C GLU A 205 -1.48 0.89 -6.88
N VAL A 206 -0.21 0.77 -6.49
CA VAL A 206 0.53 1.88 -5.88
C VAL A 206 0.87 2.99 -6.87
N MET A 207 1.15 2.64 -8.13
CA MET A 207 1.48 3.61 -9.17
C MET A 207 0.29 4.46 -9.60
N ALA A 208 -0.94 3.92 -9.56
CA ALA A 208 -2.16 4.65 -9.88
C ALA A 208 -2.60 5.65 -8.77
N ALA A 209 -2.13 5.42 -7.54
CA ALA A 209 -2.58 6.14 -6.36
C ALA A 209 -2.02 7.56 -6.24
N ALA A 210 -2.85 8.49 -5.74
CA ALA A 210 -2.41 9.83 -5.36
C ALA A 210 -1.62 9.83 -4.04
N ASP A 211 -2.16 9.20 -3.00
CA ASP A 211 -1.53 9.03 -1.68
C ASP A 211 -1.34 7.55 -1.37
N VAL A 212 -0.18 7.19 -0.83
CA VAL A 212 0.16 5.80 -0.51
C VAL A 212 0.90 5.73 0.81
N ILE A 213 0.38 4.91 1.71
CA ILE A 213 1.09 4.50 2.93
C ILE A 213 1.45 3.03 2.83
N VAL A 214 2.52 2.65 3.51
CA VAL A 214 2.93 1.26 3.67
C VAL A 214 2.73 0.87 5.12
N LYS A 215 2.03 -0.24 5.36
CA LYS A 215 1.72 -0.74 6.71
C LYS A 215 2.20 -2.16 6.92
N SER A 216 2.62 -2.45 8.14
CA SER A 216 2.84 -3.81 8.64
C SER A 216 2.48 -3.89 10.11
N GLY A 217 1.35 -4.54 10.43
CA GLY A 217 0.79 -4.47 11.77
C GLY A 217 0.42 -3.03 12.15
N ASP A 218 0.94 -2.56 13.27
CA ASP A 218 0.79 -1.20 13.80
C ASP A 218 1.72 -0.17 13.13
N LEU A 219 2.75 -0.62 12.42
CA LEU A 219 3.72 0.24 11.75
C LEU A 219 3.13 0.89 10.49
N GLU A 220 3.49 2.14 10.25
CA GLU A 220 3.09 2.92 9.08
C GLU A 220 4.21 3.86 8.63
N ILE A 221 4.34 4.05 7.33
CA ILE A 221 5.23 5.05 6.71
C ILE A 221 4.64 5.52 5.38
N SER A 222 4.89 6.77 4.99
CA SER A 222 4.61 7.24 3.63
C SER A 222 5.42 6.45 2.60
N PHE A 223 4.81 6.07 1.48
CA PHE A 223 5.52 5.39 0.41
C PHE A 223 6.66 6.25 -0.17
N ASN A 224 6.53 7.58 -0.14
CA ASN A 224 7.58 8.49 -0.62
C ASN A 224 8.85 8.45 0.24
N ASP A 225 8.73 7.96 1.49
CA ASP A 225 9.81 7.87 2.47
C ASP A 225 10.48 6.49 2.42
N ILE A 226 9.83 5.52 1.79
CA ILE A 226 10.41 4.21 1.49
C ILE A 226 11.38 4.27 0.30
N GLY A 227 11.11 5.13 -0.69
CA GLY A 227 11.96 5.30 -1.87
C GLY A 227 13.46 5.50 -1.59
N PRO A 228 13.85 6.42 -0.69
CA PRO A 228 15.25 6.59 -0.25
C PRO A 228 15.88 5.31 0.32
N SER A 229 15.07 4.54 1.06
CA SER A 229 15.49 3.32 1.75
C SER A 229 15.74 2.16 0.80
N LEU A 230 14.99 2.10 -0.30
CA LEU A 230 15.23 1.17 -1.41
C LEU A 230 16.63 1.40 -2.00
N SER A 231 17.04 2.67 -2.15
CA SER A 231 18.34 3.01 -2.74
C SER A 231 19.52 2.62 -1.89
N SER A 232 19.45 2.88 -0.59
CA SER A 232 20.49 2.47 0.36
C SER A 232 20.53 0.95 0.53
N ALA A 233 19.39 0.26 0.52
CA ALA A 233 19.35 -1.20 0.59
C ALA A 233 19.95 -1.88 -0.65
N ALA A 234 19.76 -1.31 -1.84
CA ALA A 234 20.33 -1.82 -3.10
C ALA A 234 21.84 -1.61 -3.21
N GLN A 235 22.37 -0.47 -2.71
CA GLN A 235 23.80 -0.20 -2.67
C GLN A 235 24.56 -1.15 -1.71
N ALA A 236 23.87 -1.66 -0.69
CA ALA A 236 24.48 -2.53 0.32
C ALA A 236 24.70 -3.98 -0.14
N ASN A 237 24.00 -4.51 -1.15
CA ASN A 237 24.30 -5.84 -1.71
C ASN A 237 23.56 -6.16 -3.03
N ALA A 238 24.20 -5.79 -4.15
CA ALA A 238 23.86 -6.14 -5.52
C ALA A 238 22.64 -5.39 -6.11
N THR A 239 22.89 -4.83 -7.29
CA THR A 239 21.91 -4.35 -8.26
C THR A 239 20.69 -5.28 -8.28
N PRO A 240 19.45 -4.76 -8.26
CA PRO A 240 18.28 -5.61 -8.49
C PRO A 240 18.51 -6.41 -9.78
N GLN A 241 18.14 -7.69 -9.76
CA GLN A 241 18.13 -8.49 -10.99
C GLN A 241 17.33 -7.73 -12.04
N GLN A 242 17.93 -7.54 -13.22
CA GLN A 242 17.24 -7.04 -14.41
C GLN A 242 15.89 -7.76 -14.53
N ASP A 243 14.81 -7.01 -14.73
CA ASP A 243 13.41 -7.48 -14.82
C ASP A 243 12.71 -7.88 -13.50
N SER A 244 13.24 -7.49 -12.33
CA SER A 244 12.50 -7.63 -11.06
C SER A 244 11.45 -6.52 -10.88
N PRO A 245 10.25 -6.82 -10.33
CA PRO A 245 9.27 -5.79 -9.95
C PRO A 245 9.85 -4.67 -9.07
N LEU A 246 10.93 -4.97 -8.32
CA LEU A 246 11.75 -4.02 -7.54
C LEU A 246 12.25 -2.82 -8.36
N GLU A 247 12.56 -2.99 -9.66
CA GLU A 247 12.96 -1.86 -10.52
C GLU A 247 11.81 -0.89 -10.81
N VAL A 248 10.57 -1.36 -10.82
CA VAL A 248 9.41 -0.49 -11.11
C VAL A 248 9.07 0.37 -9.88
N TRP A 249 9.20 -0.19 -8.68
CA TRP A 249 9.07 0.56 -7.43
C TRP A 249 10.04 1.75 -7.33
N TRP A 250 11.17 1.68 -8.03
CA TRP A 250 12.19 2.73 -8.10
C TRP A 250 11.78 3.98 -8.89
N LYS A 251 10.84 3.83 -9.83
CA LYS A 251 10.55 4.86 -10.85
C LYS A 251 9.33 5.71 -10.54
N ARG A 252 8.68 5.59 -9.38
CA ARG A 252 7.55 6.48 -9.01
C ARG A 252 8.07 7.91 -8.89
N PRO A 253 7.69 8.84 -9.80
CA PRO A 253 8.12 10.23 -9.69
C PRO A 253 7.54 10.82 -8.40
N ARG A 254 8.33 11.60 -7.65
CA ARG A 254 7.77 12.53 -6.66
C ARG A 254 6.93 13.54 -7.43
N ALA A 255 5.61 13.33 -7.45
CA ALA A 255 4.60 14.22 -8.03
C ALA A 255 5.00 14.86 -9.38
N ALA A 256 4.79 14.14 -10.49
CA ALA A 256 4.57 14.75 -11.80
C ALA A 256 3.58 13.89 -12.59
N GLY A 257 2.60 14.56 -13.20
CA GLY A 257 1.37 13.98 -13.72
C GLY A 257 1.52 12.89 -14.80
N ASP A 258 0.52 12.01 -14.76
CA ASP A 258 -0.18 11.29 -15.82
C ASP A 258 0.52 10.39 -16.87
N ASP A 259 1.85 10.34 -17.06
CA ASP A 259 2.39 9.64 -18.26
C ASP A 259 3.20 8.34 -18.05
N ALA A 260 3.22 7.72 -16.86
CA ALA A 260 4.03 6.51 -16.62
C ALA A 260 3.30 5.15 -16.84
N LEU A 261 2.00 5.14 -17.15
CA LEU A 261 1.18 3.92 -17.10
C LEU A 261 1.02 3.16 -18.43
N LEU A 262 1.62 3.63 -19.54
CA LEU A 262 1.38 3.06 -20.89
C LEU A 262 2.47 2.12 -21.44
N SER A 263 3.49 1.75 -20.66
CA SER A 263 4.64 0.97 -21.19
C SER A 263 4.89 -0.40 -20.55
N LEU A 264 3.95 -0.95 -19.76
CA LEU A 264 4.08 -2.29 -19.17
C LEU A 264 3.10 -3.33 -19.75
N GLY A 265 2.73 -3.16 -21.03
CA GLY A 265 1.97 -4.15 -21.81
C GLY A 265 2.86 -5.20 -22.47
#